data_AF-A0A9E4S3J1-F1
#
_entry.id   AF-A0A9E4S3J1-F1
#
_cell.length_a   1.000
_cell.length_b   1.000
_cell.length_c   1.000
_cell.angle_alpha   90.00
_cell.angle_beta   90.00
_cell.angle_gamma   90.00
#
_symmetry.space_group_name_H-M   'P 1'
#
loop_
_entity.id
_entity.type
_entity.pdbx_description
1 polymer ?
#
loop_
_entity_poly.entity_id
_entity_poly.type
_entity_poly.pdbx_seq_one_letter_code
_entity_poly.pdbx_strand_id
1 'polypeptide(L)'
;VFVGNGFNVIWGDQKTEGNPRRAWGFRDYINILRGKIPYQDTHDGLGRWPKSKWRLLWNWVFIPANKRRMATPPTTNNPLWGSGHHLPGMFRSDARTHMYTRMCVPIDENVTRIVYYHTTRPGSLLGRIYERVHFRLWNNWVMNIQFSNQDAKIMTPQRYDTPEKLSGTDAEIIQWRKLLQRVAIEGRGVLKDLQAEHLAKDMDTTEAEGFAVERLKEQGLEDVSEFLAGTISGDDD
;
A
#
# COMPACT_ATOMS: atom_id res chain seq x y z
N VAL A 1 -10.03 18.58 2.38
CA VAL A 1 -8.62 18.84 2.02
C VAL A 1 -7.86 17.53 2.18
N PHE A 2 -7.58 16.85 1.07
CA PHE A 2 -6.80 15.60 1.10
C PHE A 2 -5.36 15.93 1.46
N VAL A 3 -4.99 15.71 2.73
CA VAL A 3 -3.60 15.71 3.20
C VAL A 3 -3.19 14.25 3.33
N GLY A 4 -3.22 13.53 2.20
CA GLY A 4 -2.57 12.24 2.09
C GLY A 4 -1.08 12.48 2.01
N ASN A 5 -0.34 11.83 2.90
CA ASN A 5 1.12 11.67 2.81
C ASN A 5 1.53 11.47 1.35
N GLY A 6 2.60 12.15 0.92
CA GLY A 6 3.12 12.17 -0.44
C GLY A 6 3.52 10.80 -1.00
N PHE A 7 2.53 9.96 -1.24
CA PHE A 7 2.57 8.93 -2.24
C PHE A 7 2.39 9.63 -3.57
N ASN A 8 3.43 9.55 -4.40
CA ASN A 8 3.29 9.74 -5.83
C ASN A 8 2.32 8.67 -6.34
N VAL A 9 1.02 8.95 -6.27
CA VAL A 9 0.00 8.20 -7.00
C VAL A 9 -0.58 9.22 -7.97
N ILE A 10 0.01 9.26 -9.16
CA ILE A 10 -0.66 9.79 -10.34
C ILE A 10 -1.21 8.54 -11.02
N TRP A 11 -2.54 8.41 -10.97
CA TRP A 11 -3.26 7.39 -11.72
C TRP A 11 -3.07 7.66 -13.20
N GLY A 12 -2.64 6.66 -13.96
CA GLY A 12 -2.43 6.75 -15.39
C GLY A 12 -2.05 5.38 -15.93
N ASP A 13 -3.02 4.71 -16.52
CA ASP A 13 -2.82 3.49 -17.29
C ASP A 13 -2.42 3.92 -18.70
N GLN A 14 -1.12 4.06 -18.95
CA GLN A 14 -0.62 4.37 -20.29
C GLN A 14 0.82 3.89 -20.47
N LYS A 15 1.01 3.00 -21.45
CA LYS A 15 2.33 2.51 -21.94
C LYS A 15 3.21 3.63 -22.54
N THR A 16 2.71 4.87 -22.58
CA THR A 16 3.44 6.06 -23.04
C THR A 16 3.17 7.21 -22.07
N GLU A 17 4.22 7.67 -21.39
CA GLU A 17 4.21 8.88 -20.55
C GLU A 17 3.26 8.87 -19.34
N GLY A 18 3.40 7.89 -18.46
CA GLY A 18 2.64 7.92 -17.20
C GLY A 18 3.12 6.97 -16.12
N ASN A 19 4.36 6.48 -16.16
CA ASN A 19 4.82 5.46 -15.23
C ASN A 19 4.76 5.98 -13.76
N PRO A 20 3.89 5.44 -12.90
CA PRO A 20 3.78 5.84 -11.49
C PRO A 20 5.04 5.49 -10.68
N ARG A 21 5.99 4.75 -11.27
CA ARG A 21 7.33 4.48 -10.74
C ARG A 21 8.39 5.50 -11.17
N ARG A 22 8.06 6.55 -11.94
CA ARG A 22 9.05 7.56 -12.33
C ARG A 22 9.50 8.32 -11.09
N ALA A 23 10.71 8.00 -10.62
CA ALA A 23 11.37 8.76 -9.58
C ALA A 23 11.72 10.13 -10.13
N TRP A 24 10.87 11.12 -9.89
CA TRP A 24 11.12 12.50 -10.31
C TRP A 24 12.39 13.02 -9.64
N GLY A 25 13.45 13.17 -10.41
CA GLY A 25 14.71 13.75 -9.97
C GLY A 25 14.64 15.27 -9.95
N PHE A 26 15.54 15.92 -9.20
CA PHE A 26 15.63 17.39 -9.17
C PHE A 26 15.75 18.02 -10.57
N ARG A 27 16.41 17.32 -11.51
CA ARG A 27 16.51 17.72 -12.92
C ARG A 27 15.16 17.72 -13.64
N ASP A 28 14.29 16.74 -13.38
CA ASP A 28 12.97 16.67 -13.99
C ASP A 28 12.07 17.80 -13.51
N TYR A 29 12.15 18.18 -12.23
CA TYR A 29 11.46 19.36 -11.69
C TYR A 29 11.88 20.65 -12.38
N ILE A 30 13.19 20.84 -12.56
CA ILE A 30 13.71 21.99 -13.30
C ILE A 30 13.23 21.96 -14.75
N ASN A 31 13.19 20.78 -15.38
CA ASN A 31 12.71 20.62 -16.75
C ASN A 31 11.21 20.93 -16.88
N ILE A 32 10.37 20.54 -15.91
CA ILE A 32 8.95 20.92 -15.85
C ILE A 32 8.80 22.43 -15.68
N LEU A 33 9.56 23.05 -14.76
CA LEU A 33 9.52 24.50 -14.54
C LEU A 33 9.96 25.27 -15.80
N ARG A 34 10.94 24.74 -16.53
CA ARG A 34 11.43 25.26 -17.82
C ARG A 34 10.54 24.90 -19.01
N GLY A 35 9.43 24.20 -18.81
CA GLY A 35 8.51 23.82 -19.88
C GLY A 35 9.03 22.76 -20.86
N LYS A 36 10.13 22.07 -20.51
CA LYS A 36 10.71 20.97 -21.31
C LYS A 36 9.93 19.66 -21.18
N ILE A 37 9.18 19.50 -20.10
CA ILE A 37 8.29 18.36 -19.85
C ILE A 37 6.89 18.95 -19.59
N PRO A 38 5.83 18.45 -20.26
CA PRO A 38 4.47 18.90 -20.00
C PRO A 38 4.11 18.66 -18.54
N TYR A 39 3.55 19.68 -17.89
CA TYR A 39 3.20 19.60 -16.47
C TYR A 39 1.82 18.97 -16.24
N GLN A 40 0.90 19.18 -17.17
CA GLN A 40 -0.50 18.82 -17.03
C GLN A 40 -0.87 17.78 -18.09
N ASP A 41 -1.59 16.78 -17.66
CA ASP A 41 -2.24 15.80 -18.52
C ASP A 41 -3.71 16.20 -18.70
N THR A 42 -4.24 15.97 -19.89
CA THR A 42 -5.66 16.16 -20.22
C THR A 42 -6.39 14.83 -20.08
N HIS A 43 -7.42 14.79 -19.25
CA HIS A 43 -8.31 13.65 -19.10
C HIS A 43 -9.69 14.01 -19.61
N ASP A 44 -10.22 13.21 -20.53
CA ASP A 44 -11.54 13.41 -21.12
C ASP A 44 -12.63 13.42 -20.04
N GLY A 45 -13.50 14.44 -20.06
CA GLY A 45 -14.57 14.64 -19.07
C GLY A 45 -14.12 15.14 -17.69
N LEU A 46 -12.83 15.02 -17.32
CA LEU A 46 -12.29 15.42 -16.01
C LEU A 46 -11.40 16.68 -16.05
N GLY A 47 -10.98 17.10 -17.25
CA GLY A 47 -10.19 18.30 -17.48
C GLY A 47 -8.68 18.08 -17.28
N ARG A 48 -7.95 19.18 -17.01
CA ARG A 48 -6.47 19.17 -16.88
C ARG A 48 -6.03 18.94 -15.44
N TRP A 49 -5.09 18.03 -15.22
CA TRP A 49 -4.47 17.75 -13.92
C TRP A 49 -2.95 17.59 -14.08
N PRO A 50 -2.09 18.16 -13.21
CA PRO A 50 -2.36 18.97 -12.02
C PRO A 50 -2.87 20.41 -12.30
N LYS A 51 -3.87 20.89 -11.55
CA LYS A 51 -4.53 22.22 -11.74
C LYS A 51 -3.56 23.40 -11.62
N SER A 52 -2.49 23.29 -10.84
CA SER A 52 -1.52 24.39 -10.66
C SER A 52 -0.13 23.89 -10.31
N LYS A 53 0.90 24.61 -10.78
CA LYS A 53 2.32 24.29 -10.55
C LYS A 53 2.79 24.50 -9.10
N TRP A 54 1.97 25.09 -8.23
CA TRP A 54 2.35 25.43 -6.86
C TRP A 54 2.83 24.23 -6.03
N ARG A 55 2.26 23.04 -6.26
CA ARG A 55 2.70 21.82 -5.55
C ARG A 55 4.13 21.41 -5.89
N LEU A 56 4.61 21.72 -7.10
CA LEU A 56 6.00 21.46 -7.49
C LEU A 56 7.01 22.28 -6.67
N LEU A 57 6.61 23.47 -6.23
CA LEU A 57 7.46 24.36 -5.44
C LEU A 57 7.72 23.85 -4.03
N TRP A 58 7.02 22.81 -3.56
CA TRP A 58 7.24 22.19 -2.26
C TRP A 58 7.96 20.85 -2.36
N ASN A 59 7.94 20.21 -3.53
CA ASN A 59 8.52 18.87 -3.71
C ASN A 59 10.03 18.84 -3.46
N TRP A 60 10.77 19.91 -3.76
CA TRP A 60 12.21 19.98 -3.48
C TRP A 60 12.54 19.83 -1.98
N VAL A 61 11.61 20.18 -1.07
CA VAL A 61 11.78 19.98 0.38
C VAL A 61 11.64 18.50 0.74
N PHE A 62 10.70 17.80 0.10
CA PHE A 62 10.39 16.41 0.41
C PHE A 62 11.28 15.40 -0.31
N ILE A 63 11.88 15.76 -1.45
CA ILE A 63 12.73 14.85 -2.24
C ILE A 63 13.95 14.37 -1.43
N PRO A 64 14.77 15.24 -0.79
CA PRO A 64 15.91 14.77 0.00
C PRO A 64 15.48 13.90 1.18
N ALA A 65 14.39 14.29 1.86
CA ALA A 65 13.83 13.53 2.98
C ALA A 65 13.36 12.13 2.52
N ASN A 66 12.67 12.05 1.39
CA ASN A 66 12.21 10.77 0.84
C ASN A 66 13.37 9.91 0.34
N LYS A 67 14.38 10.51 -0.32
CA LYS A 67 15.61 9.78 -0.71
C LYS A 67 16.32 9.19 0.49
N ARG A 68 16.47 9.97 1.57
CA ARG A 68 17.07 9.49 2.84
C ARG A 68 16.24 8.36 3.45
N ARG A 69 14.91 8.48 3.45
CA ARG A 69 14.00 7.43 3.92
C ARG A 69 14.16 6.14 3.10
N MET A 70 14.18 6.23 1.77
CA MET A 70 14.32 5.06 0.89
C MET A 70 15.70 4.42 0.95
N ALA A 71 16.74 5.20 1.29
CA ALA A 71 18.09 4.67 1.55
C ALA A 71 18.19 3.93 2.90
N THR A 72 17.18 4.06 3.78
CA THR A 72 17.15 3.33 5.05
C THR A 72 16.74 1.88 4.78
N PRO A 73 17.46 0.89 5.34
CA PRO A 73 17.08 -0.51 5.16
C PRO A 73 15.66 -0.77 5.70
N PRO A 74 14.94 -1.77 5.15
CA PRO A 74 13.64 -2.14 5.68
C PRO A 74 13.73 -2.54 7.15
N THR A 75 12.63 -2.39 7.87
CA THR A 75 12.55 -2.82 9.26
C THR A 75 12.69 -4.35 9.36
N THR A 76 12.32 -5.13 8.36
CA THR A 76 12.62 -6.56 8.35
C THR A 76 12.87 -7.06 6.94
N ASN A 77 13.79 -8.00 6.80
CA ASN A 77 14.01 -8.73 5.55
C ASN A 77 13.23 -10.06 5.52
N ASN A 78 12.63 -10.46 6.65
CA ASN A 78 11.82 -11.66 6.71
C ASN A 78 10.46 -11.40 6.06
N PRO A 79 10.10 -12.09 4.96
CA PRO A 79 8.83 -11.90 4.26
C PRO A 79 7.62 -12.17 5.16
N LEU A 80 7.73 -13.12 6.09
CA LEU A 80 6.67 -13.46 7.06
C LEU A 80 6.37 -12.36 8.08
N TRP A 81 7.23 -11.35 8.19
CA TRP A 81 7.02 -10.22 9.11
C TRP A 81 7.06 -8.88 8.40
N GLY A 82 7.05 -8.90 7.06
CA GLY A 82 7.11 -7.73 6.19
C GLY A 82 5.82 -6.91 6.19
N SER A 83 5.72 -6.00 5.23
CA SER A 83 4.47 -5.27 4.98
C SER A 83 3.38 -6.21 4.44
N GLY A 84 2.10 -5.91 4.72
CA GLY A 84 0.96 -6.69 4.26
C GLY A 84 0.07 -7.19 5.40
N HIS A 85 -0.86 -8.09 5.05
CA HIS A 85 -1.76 -8.74 5.98
C HIS A 85 -1.11 -9.94 6.66
N HIS A 86 -1.34 -10.07 7.97
CA HIS A 86 -0.78 -11.10 8.83
C HIS A 86 -1.85 -11.61 9.79
N LEU A 87 -1.83 -12.91 10.09
CA LEU A 87 -2.73 -13.48 11.07
C LEU A 87 -2.45 -12.92 12.47
N PRO A 88 -3.48 -12.78 13.33
CA PRO A 88 -4.89 -13.16 13.14
C PRO A 88 -5.79 -12.07 12.54
N GLY A 89 -5.25 -10.95 12.04
CA GLY A 89 -6.03 -9.75 11.72
C GLY A 89 -5.19 -8.48 11.78
N MET A 90 -3.94 -8.59 11.38
CA MET A 90 -2.90 -7.58 11.51
C MET A 90 -2.54 -7.05 10.12
N PHE A 91 -2.37 -5.74 10.01
CA PHE A 91 -1.83 -5.11 8.81
C PHE A 91 -0.55 -4.35 9.15
N ARG A 92 0.50 -4.56 8.38
CA ARG A 92 1.82 -3.97 8.58
C ARG A 92 2.20 -3.11 7.39
N SER A 93 2.77 -1.95 7.67
CA SER A 93 3.32 -1.06 6.65
C SER A 93 4.69 -0.55 7.08
N ASP A 94 5.71 -0.91 6.30
CA ASP A 94 7.08 -0.45 6.51
C ASP A 94 7.31 0.91 5.86
N ALA A 95 7.39 1.96 6.68
CA ALA A 95 7.74 3.30 6.24
C ALA A 95 9.26 3.52 6.19
N ARG A 96 10.08 2.47 6.32
CA ARG A 96 11.55 2.43 6.40
C ARG A 96 12.16 3.07 7.65
N THR A 97 11.57 4.18 8.10
CA THR A 97 11.93 4.85 9.37
C THR A 97 11.26 4.20 10.58
N HIS A 98 10.08 3.65 10.36
CA HIS A 98 9.29 2.97 11.37
C HIS A 98 8.41 1.93 10.70
N MET A 99 8.09 0.87 11.46
CA MET A 99 7.06 -0.08 11.10
C MET A 99 5.78 0.32 11.80
N TYR A 100 4.74 0.58 11.02
CA TYR A 100 3.40 0.77 11.52
C TYR A 100 2.66 -0.57 11.48
N THR A 101 2.01 -0.92 12.57
CA THR A 101 1.23 -2.15 12.64
C THR A 101 -0.13 -1.85 13.24
N ARG A 102 -1.18 -2.20 12.52
CA ARG A 102 -2.57 -2.13 12.98
C ARG A 102 -3.06 -3.54 13.24
N MET A 103 -3.69 -3.76 14.39
CA MET A 103 -4.30 -5.04 14.72
C MET A 103 -5.74 -4.82 15.15
N CYS A 104 -6.66 -5.56 14.54
CA CYS A 104 -8.07 -5.56 14.92
C CYS A 104 -8.31 -6.73 15.87
N VAL A 105 -8.69 -6.43 17.10
CA VAL A 105 -8.96 -7.43 18.14
C VAL A 105 -10.46 -7.41 18.45
N PRO A 106 -11.20 -8.49 18.16
CA PRO A 106 -12.62 -8.56 18.53
C PRO A 106 -12.74 -8.56 20.06
N ILE A 107 -13.62 -7.72 20.59
CA ILE A 107 -14.04 -7.75 22.00
C ILE A 107 -15.33 -8.55 22.12
N ASP A 108 -16.28 -8.25 21.25
CA ASP A 108 -17.55 -8.95 21.08
C ASP A 108 -17.94 -8.95 19.59
N GLU A 109 -19.14 -9.45 19.27
CA GLU A 109 -19.65 -9.57 17.90
C GLU A 109 -19.79 -8.23 17.17
N ASN A 110 -20.00 -7.12 17.90
CA ASN A 110 -20.26 -5.78 17.35
C ASN A 110 -19.15 -4.76 17.67
N VAL A 111 -18.20 -5.11 18.54
CA VAL A 111 -17.15 -4.23 19.03
C VAL A 111 -15.79 -4.84 18.74
N THR A 112 -15.01 -4.09 17.97
CA THR A 112 -13.60 -4.41 17.69
C THR A 112 -12.72 -3.30 18.25
N ARG A 113 -11.65 -3.69 18.96
CA ARG A 113 -10.60 -2.77 19.38
C ARG A 113 -9.49 -2.76 18.35
N ILE A 114 -9.19 -1.56 17.84
CA ILE A 114 -8.06 -1.36 16.94
C ILE A 114 -6.84 -0.94 17.78
N VAL A 115 -5.77 -1.73 17.70
CA VAL A 115 -4.50 -1.47 18.37
C VAL A 115 -3.46 -1.04 17.34
N TYR A 116 -2.80 0.08 17.62
CA TYR A 116 -1.73 0.61 16.78
C TYR A 116 -0.38 0.45 17.47
N TYR A 117 0.55 -0.21 16.79
CA TYR A 117 1.94 -0.31 17.20
C TYR A 117 2.81 0.59 16.32
N HIS A 118 3.64 1.39 16.98
CA HIS A 118 4.67 2.19 16.33
C HIS A 118 6.04 1.65 16.73
N THR A 119 6.69 0.97 15.79
CA THR A 119 7.98 0.32 16.05
C THR A 119 9.09 1.07 15.35
N THR A 120 10.11 1.47 16.11
CA THR A 120 11.32 2.15 15.61
C THR A 120 12.58 1.41 16.08
N ARG A 121 13.71 1.67 15.43
CA ARG A 121 15.02 1.11 15.78
C ARG A 121 16.04 2.21 16.07
N PRO A 122 15.93 2.88 17.23
CA PRO A 122 16.87 3.94 17.59
C PRO A 122 18.26 3.34 17.88
N GLY A 123 19.27 3.82 17.16
CA GLY A 123 20.67 3.37 17.33
C GLY A 123 21.40 3.96 18.53
N SER A 124 20.79 4.92 19.25
CA SER A 124 21.42 5.60 20.40
C SER A 124 20.40 5.99 21.47
N LEU A 125 20.88 6.34 22.68
CA LEU A 125 20.03 6.80 23.78
C LEU A 125 19.32 8.12 23.44
N LEU A 126 20.03 9.07 22.84
CA LEU A 126 19.44 10.32 22.35
C LEU A 126 18.39 10.05 21.27
N GLY A 127 18.64 9.09 20.38
CA GLY A 127 17.65 8.64 19.39
C GLY A 127 16.40 8.07 20.05
N ARG A 128 16.54 7.27 21.12
CA ARG A 128 15.38 6.75 21.89
C ARG A 128 14.56 7.88 22.51
N ILE A 129 15.21 8.89 23.07
CA ILE A 129 14.54 10.05 23.64
C ILE A 129 13.81 10.83 22.55
N TYR A 130 14.50 11.10 21.44
CA TYR A 130 13.91 11.76 20.27
C TYR A 130 12.66 11.03 19.78
N GLU A 131 12.73 9.71 19.55
CA GLU A 131 11.60 8.92 19.06
C GLU A 131 10.41 8.96 20.03
N ARG A 132 10.65 8.91 21.34
CA ARG A 132 9.58 9.02 22.35
C ARG A 132 8.89 10.39 22.31
N VAL A 133 9.67 11.46 22.27
CA VAL A 133 9.16 12.84 22.23
C VAL A 133 8.42 13.08 20.91
N HIS A 134 9.05 12.72 19.79
CA HIS A 134 8.47 12.84 18.46
C HIS A 134 7.17 12.03 18.33
N PHE A 135 7.14 10.81 18.87
CA PHE A 135 5.91 10.02 18.88
C PHE A 135 4.79 10.72 19.66
N ARG A 136 5.07 11.20 20.86
CA ARG A 136 4.07 11.80 21.75
C ARG A 136 3.52 13.11 21.19
N LEU A 137 4.38 13.97 20.66
CA LEU A 137 4.03 15.33 20.24
C LEU A 137 3.53 15.41 18.80
N TRP A 138 4.06 14.56 17.91
CA TRP A 138 3.79 14.67 16.48
C TRP A 138 3.14 13.41 15.92
N ASN A 139 3.82 12.26 15.99
CA ASN A 139 3.38 11.09 15.24
C ASN A 139 2.01 10.56 15.72
N ASN A 140 1.78 10.53 17.03
CA ASN A 140 0.51 10.10 17.58
C ASN A 140 -0.65 11.00 17.10
N TRP A 141 -0.42 12.31 17.03
CA TRP A 141 -1.43 13.25 16.53
C TRP A 141 -1.67 13.09 15.03
N VAL A 142 -0.62 13.04 14.22
CA VAL A 142 -0.75 12.94 12.76
C VAL A 142 -1.34 11.59 12.33
N MET A 143 -0.75 10.47 12.80
CA MET A 143 -1.11 9.14 12.29
C MET A 143 -2.33 8.57 13.02
N ASN A 144 -2.31 8.51 14.36
CA ASN A 144 -3.34 7.78 15.09
C ASN A 144 -4.61 8.62 15.30
N ILE A 145 -4.49 9.94 15.43
CA ILE A 145 -5.66 10.81 15.57
C ILE A 145 -6.12 11.29 14.20
N GLN A 146 -5.30 12.02 13.46
CA GLN A 146 -5.79 12.68 12.24
C GLN A 146 -6.00 11.70 11.06
N PHE A 147 -5.04 10.81 10.80
CA PHE A 147 -5.12 9.88 9.68
C PHE A 147 -6.10 8.74 9.98
N SER A 148 -5.95 8.02 11.09
CA SER A 148 -6.82 6.89 11.41
C SER A 148 -8.30 7.27 11.67
N ASN A 149 -8.60 8.48 12.15
CA ASN A 149 -10.00 8.91 12.26
C ASN A 149 -10.68 9.07 10.90
N GLN A 150 -9.93 9.24 9.80
CA GLN A 150 -10.51 9.24 8.45
C GLN A 150 -10.98 7.84 8.06
N ASP A 151 -10.15 6.82 8.31
CA ASP A 151 -10.53 5.41 8.11
C ASP A 151 -11.76 5.06 8.94
N ALA A 152 -11.79 5.45 10.22
CA ALA A 152 -12.90 5.15 11.12
C ALA A 152 -14.26 5.67 10.61
N LYS A 153 -14.28 6.85 9.97
CA LYS A 153 -15.51 7.43 9.37
C LYS A 153 -16.06 6.60 8.22
N ILE A 154 -15.21 5.85 7.53
CA ILE A 154 -15.60 4.97 6.43
C ILE A 154 -15.89 3.56 6.93
N MET A 155 -15.11 3.04 7.88
CA MET A 155 -15.27 1.69 8.43
C MET A 155 -16.54 1.54 9.27
N THR A 156 -16.86 2.51 10.12
CA THR A 156 -18.00 2.39 11.06
C THR A 156 -19.37 2.24 10.37
N PRO A 157 -19.70 2.99 9.31
CA PRO A 157 -20.99 2.84 8.63
C PRO A 157 -21.03 1.71 7.57
N GLN A 158 -20.00 0.87 7.45
CA GLN A 158 -20.02 -0.23 6.49
C GLN A 158 -21.13 -1.23 6.83
N ARG A 159 -21.91 -1.58 5.81
CA ARG A 159 -22.98 -2.56 5.88
C ARG A 159 -22.48 -3.90 5.35
N TYR A 160 -22.21 -4.82 6.27
CA TYR A 160 -21.77 -6.18 5.94
C TYR A 160 -22.94 -7.12 5.61
N ASP A 161 -24.18 -6.65 5.79
CA ASP A 161 -25.43 -7.38 5.54
C ASP A 161 -25.93 -7.27 4.08
N THR A 162 -25.34 -6.39 3.28
CA THR A 162 -25.74 -6.19 1.87
C THR A 162 -24.75 -6.84 0.90
N PRO A 163 -25.19 -7.34 -0.27
CA PRO A 163 -24.29 -7.88 -1.28
C PRO A 163 -23.23 -6.86 -1.73
N GLU A 164 -21.95 -7.20 -1.57
CA GLU A 164 -20.82 -6.37 -2.01
C GLU A 164 -20.54 -6.56 -3.52
N LYS A 165 -20.02 -5.51 -4.16
CA LYS A 165 -19.56 -5.56 -5.56
C LYS A 165 -18.07 -5.27 -5.58
N LEU A 166 -17.28 -6.32 -5.76
CA LEU A 166 -15.82 -6.25 -5.78
C LEU A 166 -15.31 -5.99 -7.21
N SER A 167 -14.13 -5.40 -7.27
CA SER A 167 -13.39 -5.11 -8.50
C SER A 167 -12.02 -5.78 -8.48
N GLY A 168 -11.26 -5.70 -9.58
CA GLY A 168 -9.93 -6.33 -9.65
C GLY A 168 -8.96 -5.86 -8.57
N THR A 169 -9.12 -4.64 -8.03
CA THR A 169 -8.27 -4.12 -6.93
C THR A 169 -8.55 -4.79 -5.59
N ASP A 170 -9.68 -5.50 -5.46
CA ASP A 170 -10.10 -6.18 -4.23
C ASP A 170 -9.62 -7.65 -4.16
N ALA A 171 -8.82 -8.10 -5.14
CA ALA A 171 -8.28 -9.46 -5.18
C ALA A 171 -7.52 -9.83 -3.89
N GLU A 172 -6.74 -8.89 -3.35
CA GLU A 172 -6.01 -9.07 -2.08
C GLU A 172 -6.95 -9.35 -0.91
N ILE A 173 -8.05 -8.59 -0.80
CA ILE A 173 -9.04 -8.75 0.27
C ILE A 173 -9.76 -10.09 0.16
N ILE A 174 -10.08 -10.53 -1.07
CA ILE A 174 -10.69 -11.84 -1.32
C ILE A 174 -9.77 -12.95 -0.83
N GLN A 175 -8.50 -12.91 -1.23
CA GLN A 175 -7.52 -13.93 -0.82
C GLN A 175 -7.30 -13.92 0.70
N TRP A 176 -7.25 -12.73 1.31
CA TRP A 176 -7.14 -12.59 2.76
C TRP A 176 -8.32 -13.21 3.51
N ARG A 177 -9.56 -13.00 3.05
CA ARG A 177 -10.76 -13.59 3.67
C ARG A 177 -10.78 -15.11 3.54
N LYS A 178 -10.41 -15.66 2.38
CA LYS A 178 -10.30 -17.11 2.17
C LYS A 178 -9.28 -17.73 3.14
N LEU A 179 -8.12 -17.09 3.31
CA LEU A 179 -7.10 -17.53 4.25
C LEU A 179 -7.62 -17.54 5.69
N LEU A 180 -8.28 -16.45 6.12
CA LEU A 180 -8.87 -16.37 7.46
C LEU A 180 -9.90 -17.46 7.72
N GLN A 181 -10.78 -17.73 6.75
CA GLN A 181 -11.80 -18.79 6.87
C GLN A 181 -11.16 -20.18 7.00
N ARG A 182 -10.19 -20.52 6.14
CA ARG A 182 -9.47 -21.80 6.22
C ARG A 182 -8.80 -21.99 7.59
N VAL A 183 -8.07 -20.97 8.05
CA VAL A 183 -7.40 -21.02 9.35
C VAL A 183 -8.38 -21.12 10.52
N ALA A 184 -9.57 -20.52 10.40
CA ALA A 184 -10.60 -20.60 11.43
C ALA A 184 -11.23 -22.01 11.52
N ILE A 185 -11.45 -22.68 10.37
CA ILE A 185 -12.11 -24.00 10.30
C ILE A 185 -11.13 -25.13 10.66
N GLU A 186 -9.96 -25.11 10.01
CA GLU A 186 -9.01 -26.23 10.04
C GLU A 186 -7.84 -25.97 11.01
N GLY A 187 -7.80 -24.78 11.62
CA GLY A 187 -6.75 -24.35 12.53
C GLY A 187 -5.46 -23.95 11.83
N ARG A 188 -4.42 -23.69 12.63
CA ARG A 188 -3.10 -23.26 12.11
C ARG A 188 -2.31 -24.37 11.39
N GLY A 189 -2.81 -25.61 11.38
CA GLY A 189 -2.18 -26.74 10.68
C GLY A 189 -2.08 -26.50 9.17
N VAL A 190 -3.14 -25.95 8.58
CA VAL A 190 -3.25 -25.62 7.14
C VAL A 190 -2.17 -24.67 6.66
N LEU A 191 -1.62 -23.84 7.54
CA LEU A 191 -0.54 -22.93 7.16
C LEU A 191 0.73 -23.67 6.75
N LYS A 192 0.98 -24.87 7.30
CA LYS A 192 2.11 -25.70 6.88
C LYS A 192 1.89 -26.27 5.49
N ASP A 193 0.67 -26.67 5.19
CA ASP A 193 0.29 -27.23 3.89
C ASP A 193 0.24 -26.15 2.82
N LEU A 194 -0.31 -24.96 3.12
CA LEU A 194 -0.29 -23.79 2.23
C LEU A 194 1.13 -23.25 2.00
N GLN A 195 1.98 -23.25 3.03
CA GLN A 195 3.38 -22.85 2.86
C GLN A 195 4.13 -23.88 2.00
N ALA A 196 3.81 -25.17 2.14
CA ALA A 196 4.33 -26.21 1.25
C ALA A 196 3.78 -26.06 -0.18
N GLU A 197 2.50 -25.77 -0.39
CA GLU A 197 1.87 -25.54 -1.71
C GLU A 197 2.43 -24.28 -2.40
N HIS A 198 2.50 -23.15 -1.70
CA HIS A 198 3.05 -21.89 -2.23
C HIS A 198 4.55 -21.98 -2.54
N LEU A 199 5.29 -22.82 -1.82
CA LEU A 199 6.68 -23.16 -2.13
C LEU A 199 6.80 -24.27 -3.20
N ALA A 200 5.73 -25.04 -3.47
CA ALA A 200 5.77 -26.23 -4.33
C ALA A 200 5.28 -25.99 -5.77
N LYS A 201 4.32 -25.09 -6.05
CA LYS A 201 3.98 -24.58 -7.40
C LYS A 201 2.65 -23.79 -7.44
N ASP A 202 2.58 -22.88 -8.42
CA ASP A 202 1.42 -22.32 -9.12
C ASP A 202 0.04 -22.61 -8.50
N MET A 203 -0.53 -21.63 -7.81
CA MET A 203 -1.95 -21.69 -7.43
C MET A 203 -2.82 -21.68 -8.69
N ASP A 204 -3.67 -22.70 -8.85
CA ASP A 204 -4.72 -22.72 -9.88
C ASP A 204 -5.61 -21.47 -9.78
N THR A 205 -5.87 -20.83 -10.93
CA THR A 205 -6.70 -19.63 -11.04
C THR A 205 -8.12 -19.89 -10.56
N THR A 206 -8.55 -19.14 -9.55
CA THR A 206 -9.93 -19.21 -9.03
C THR A 206 -10.93 -18.52 -9.97
N GLU A 207 -12.22 -18.84 -9.91
CA GLU A 207 -13.25 -18.21 -10.78
C GLU A 207 -13.27 -16.67 -10.72
N ALA A 208 -12.96 -16.09 -9.55
CA ALA A 208 -12.85 -14.63 -9.39
C ALA A 208 -11.60 -14.06 -10.07
N GLU A 209 -10.49 -14.80 -10.07
CA GLU A 209 -9.29 -14.47 -10.85
C GLU A 209 -9.55 -14.70 -12.34
N GLY A 210 -10.33 -15.71 -12.72
CA GLY A 210 -10.83 -15.90 -14.09
C GLY A 210 -11.64 -14.69 -14.57
N PHE A 211 -12.57 -14.20 -13.76
CA PHE A 211 -13.36 -13.00 -14.08
C PHE A 211 -12.50 -11.73 -14.18
N ALA A 212 -11.52 -11.56 -13.27
CA ALA A 212 -10.58 -10.46 -13.35
C ALA A 212 -9.68 -10.56 -14.59
N VAL A 213 -9.23 -11.76 -14.93
CA VAL A 213 -8.43 -12.07 -16.13
C VAL A 213 -9.20 -11.77 -17.40
N GLU A 214 -10.47 -12.19 -17.49
CA GLU A 214 -11.34 -11.88 -18.63
C GLU A 214 -11.53 -10.38 -18.80
N ARG A 215 -11.84 -9.65 -17.72
CA ARG A 215 -11.96 -8.19 -17.72
C ARG A 215 -10.69 -7.46 -18.15
N LEU A 216 -9.52 -7.94 -17.71
CA LEU A 216 -8.23 -7.34 -18.05
C LEU A 216 -7.81 -7.66 -19.50
N LYS A 217 -8.17 -8.85 -20.01
CA LYS A 217 -8.03 -9.21 -21.42
C LYS A 217 -8.94 -8.38 -22.33
N GLU A 218 -10.19 -8.16 -21.93
CA GLU A 218 -11.11 -7.24 -22.64
C GLU A 218 -10.57 -5.80 -22.71
N GLN A 219 -9.76 -5.39 -21.72
CA GLN A 219 -9.08 -4.09 -21.69
C GLN A 219 -7.75 -4.08 -22.46
N GLY A 220 -7.38 -5.17 -23.14
CA GLY A 220 -6.21 -5.26 -24.01
C GLY A 220 -4.90 -5.62 -23.32
N LEU A 221 -4.95 -6.16 -22.09
CA LEU A 221 -3.77 -6.74 -21.43
C LEU A 221 -3.67 -8.23 -21.81
N GLU A 222 -2.64 -8.59 -22.58
CA GLU A 222 -2.46 -9.97 -23.04
C GLU A 222 -1.86 -10.89 -21.96
N ASP A 223 -0.91 -10.39 -21.15
CA ASP A 223 -0.20 -11.16 -20.09
C ASP A 223 -0.77 -10.93 -18.68
N VAL A 224 -2.06 -11.20 -18.49
CA VAL A 224 -2.71 -11.03 -17.18
C VAL A 224 -2.18 -12.01 -16.14
N SER A 225 -1.80 -13.23 -16.54
CA SER A 225 -1.24 -14.25 -15.64
C SER A 225 0.10 -13.82 -15.05
N GLU A 226 0.98 -13.22 -15.84
CA GLU A 226 2.28 -12.72 -15.37
C GLU A 226 2.10 -11.49 -14.46
N PHE A 227 1.16 -10.60 -14.82
CA PHE A 227 0.81 -9.44 -14.02
C PHE A 227 0.25 -9.82 -12.63
N LEU A 228 -0.61 -10.85 -12.56
CA LEU A 228 -1.19 -11.33 -11.31
C LEU A 228 -0.22 -12.21 -10.50
N ALA A 229 0.67 -12.95 -11.15
CA ALA A 229 1.69 -13.79 -10.49
C ALA A 229 2.82 -12.95 -9.85
N GLY A 230 2.95 -11.67 -10.21
CA GLY A 230 3.94 -10.78 -9.60
C GLY A 230 5.38 -11.23 -9.80
N THR A 231 5.65 -12.05 -10.82
CA THR A 231 7.00 -12.45 -11.20
C THR A 231 7.75 -11.21 -11.67
N ILE A 232 8.68 -10.74 -10.83
CA ILE A 232 9.78 -9.91 -11.29
C ILE A 232 10.61 -10.85 -12.16
N SER A 233 10.51 -10.71 -13.49
CA SER A 233 11.53 -11.19 -14.40
C SER A 233 12.83 -10.49 -14.04
N GLY A 234 13.61 -11.15 -13.19
CA GLY A 234 15.04 -10.92 -13.08
C GLY A 234 15.67 -12.02 -13.92
N ASP A 235 15.98 -11.68 -15.16
CA ASP A 235 17.07 -12.26 -15.97
C ASP A 235 17.16 -11.39 -17.23
N ASP A 236 17.78 -10.22 -17.07
CA ASP A 236 18.35 -9.47 -18.19
C ASP A 236 19.88 -9.48 -17.99
N ASP A 237 20.56 -10.31 -18.78
CA ASP A 237 21.98 -10.16 -19.13
C ASP A 237 22.20 -8.91 -20.00
#